data_AF-A0A3E0INP0-F1
#
_entry.id   AF-A0A3E0INP0-F1
#
_cell.length_a   1.000
_cell.length_b   1.000
_cell.length_c   1.000
_cell.angle_alpha   90.00
_cell.angle_beta   90.00
_cell.angle_gamma   90.00
#
_symmetry.space_group_name_H-M   'P 1'
#
loop_
_entity.id
_entity.type
_entity.pdbx_description
1 polymer ?
#
loop_
_entity_poly.entity_id
_entity_poly.type
_entity_poly.pdbx_seq_one_letter_code
_entity_poly.pdbx_strand_id
1 'polypeptide(L)'
;MANQKHVNQFADYVIAYGDYEILDRQYVVNRILHLVNASDITLSNQEPEEQPRTPIETAWILIEDAIARGVIEDVLYERDQLEAALMDLLTPKPSTVNREFYKRYQLSPIEATKYFYELSHHNHYIKSEAIAKNIEYKVPTEYGDFEITINLSKPEKDAKQIEREKNAPASHYPKCALCMEN
;
A
#
# COMPACT_ATOMS: atom_id res chain seq x y z
N MET A 1 18.75 10.36 6.59
CA MET A 1 17.99 10.09 7.81
C MET A 1 16.52 10.30 7.50
N ALA A 2 15.63 9.45 8.01
CA ALA A 2 14.19 9.58 7.82
C ALA A 2 13.55 10.31 9.01
N ASN A 3 12.41 10.99 8.82
CA ASN A 3 11.74 11.68 9.92
C ASN A 3 11.23 10.68 10.98
N GLN A 4 11.70 10.83 12.23
CA GLN A 4 11.33 9.93 13.34
C GLN A 4 9.82 9.81 13.56
N LYS A 5 9.09 10.92 13.45
CA LYS A 5 7.63 10.97 13.70
C LYS A 5 6.90 10.01 12.76
N HIS A 6 7.15 10.11 11.45
CA HIS A 6 6.46 9.30 10.45
C HIS A 6 6.89 7.83 10.47
N VAL A 7 8.17 7.56 10.73
CA VAL A 7 8.65 6.17 10.90
C VAL A 7 7.97 5.51 12.09
N ASN A 8 7.91 6.19 13.23
CA ASN A 8 7.23 5.68 14.43
C ASN A 8 5.73 5.52 14.20
N GLN A 9 5.08 6.51 13.59
CA GLN A 9 3.65 6.46 13.31
C GLN A 9 3.30 5.29 12.37
N PHE A 10 4.09 5.08 11.31
CA PHE A 10 3.88 3.94 10.42
C PHE A 10 4.11 2.61 11.14
N ALA A 11 5.15 2.52 11.97
CA ALA A 11 5.38 1.33 12.80
C ALA A 11 4.20 1.04 13.74
N ASP A 12 3.59 2.08 14.33
CA ASP A 12 2.44 1.90 15.20
C ASP A 12 1.21 1.36 14.42
N TYR A 13 1.00 1.80 13.18
CA TYR A 13 -0.01 1.18 12.30
C TYR A 13 0.31 -0.27 11.95
N VAL A 14 1.58 -0.58 11.66
CA VAL A 14 2.02 -1.96 11.38
C VAL A 14 1.75 -2.87 12.58
N ILE A 15 1.98 -2.42 13.81
CA ILE A 15 1.64 -3.18 15.01
C ILE A 15 0.12 -3.29 15.20
N ALA A 16 -0.64 -2.23 14.91
CA ALA A 16 -2.09 -2.21 15.12
C ALA A 16 -2.88 -3.08 14.13
N TYR A 17 -2.44 -3.14 12.87
CA TYR A 17 -3.20 -3.74 11.77
C TYR A 17 -2.49 -4.93 11.09
N GLY A 18 -1.17 -5.03 11.23
CA GLY A 18 -0.38 -6.12 10.65
C GLY A 18 -0.33 -7.38 11.50
N ASP A 19 0.57 -8.31 11.12
CA ASP A 19 0.80 -9.60 11.81
C ASP A 19 2.06 -9.52 12.69
N TYR A 20 2.16 -8.43 13.47
CA TYR A 20 3.28 -8.13 14.36
C TYR A 20 2.80 -7.86 15.78
N GLU A 21 3.62 -8.23 16.77
CA GLU A 21 3.33 -7.97 18.18
C GLU A 21 3.97 -6.66 18.65
N ILE A 22 3.51 -6.11 19.78
CA ILE A 22 4.07 -4.89 20.38
C ILE A 22 5.59 -5.01 20.61
N LEU A 23 6.06 -6.21 20.94
CA LEU A 23 7.49 -6.48 21.14
C LEU A 23 8.31 -6.39 19.85
N ASP A 24 7.68 -6.51 18.68
CA ASP A 24 8.33 -6.40 17.37
C ASP A 24 8.51 -4.94 16.92
N ARG A 25 8.03 -3.96 17.70
CA ARG A 25 8.05 -2.54 17.28
C ARG A 25 9.43 -2.07 16.83
N GLN A 26 10.49 -2.41 17.56
CA GLN A 26 11.85 -2.03 17.17
C GLN A 26 12.30 -2.72 15.87
N TYR A 27 11.92 -3.98 15.69
CA TYR A 27 12.18 -4.71 14.45
C TYR A 27 11.47 -4.04 13.26
N VAL A 28 10.20 -3.68 13.43
CA VAL A 28 9.40 -2.98 12.41
C VAL A 28 10.01 -1.63 12.06
N VAL A 29 10.42 -0.82 13.05
CA VAL A 29 11.12 0.45 12.81
C VAL A 29 12.36 0.24 11.96
N ASN A 30 13.20 -0.74 12.31
CA ASN A 30 14.41 -1.04 11.54
C ASN A 30 14.09 -1.50 10.11
N ARG A 31 12.98 -2.22 9.93
CA ARG A 31 12.52 -2.69 8.62
C ARG A 31 12.03 -1.54 7.75
N ILE A 32 11.29 -0.59 8.31
CA ILE A 32 10.88 0.65 7.63
C ILE A 32 12.11 1.45 7.21
N LEU A 33 13.07 1.66 8.13
CA LEU A 33 14.32 2.39 7.85
C LEU A 33 15.10 1.77 6.69
N HIS A 34 15.19 0.44 6.66
CA HIS A 34 15.84 -0.23 5.53
C HIS A 34 15.06 -0.03 4.23
N LEU A 35 13.72 -0.15 4.22
CA LEU A 35 12.92 0.05 3.01
C LEU A 35 13.16 1.44 2.40
N VAL A 36 13.24 2.47 3.24
CA VAL A 36 13.49 3.85 2.79
C VAL A 36 14.98 4.20 2.70
N ASN A 37 15.87 3.20 2.80
CA ASN A 37 17.33 3.32 2.78
C ASN A 37 17.86 4.46 3.70
N ALA A 38 17.43 4.45 4.97
CA ALA A 38 17.86 5.38 6.00
C ALA A 38 18.68 4.63 7.08
N SER A 39 19.85 5.16 7.41
CA SER A 39 20.71 4.61 8.46
C SER A 39 20.29 5.01 9.88
N ASP A 40 19.49 6.06 10.01
CA ASP A 40 18.99 6.58 11.30
C ASP A 40 17.78 7.49 11.07
N ILE A 41 17.12 7.86 12.17
CA ILE A 41 16.02 8.81 12.24
C ILE A 41 16.48 10.22 12.61
N THR A 42 15.95 11.23 11.94
CA THR A 42 16.09 12.62 12.36
C THR A 42 15.04 12.96 13.40
N LEU A 43 15.49 13.53 14.51
CA LEU A 43 14.66 14.24 15.47
C LEU A 43 14.16 15.53 14.82
N SER A 44 13.01 15.48 14.14
CA SER A 44 12.32 16.68 13.68
C SER A 44 11.44 17.21 14.81
N ASN A 45 11.84 18.34 15.41
CA ASN A 45 11.08 19.00 16.48
C ASN A 45 10.07 20.03 15.96
N GLN A 46 9.83 20.10 14.64
CA GLN A 46 9.25 21.30 14.01
C GLN A 46 7.96 21.10 13.21
N GLU A 47 7.22 20.01 13.40
CA GLU A 47 5.91 19.90 12.76
C GLU A 47 4.77 20.14 13.74
N PRO A 48 3.80 21.01 13.38
CA PRO A 48 2.59 21.16 14.17
C PRO A 48 1.85 19.82 14.32
N GLU A 49 0.98 19.72 15.34
CA GLU A 49 -0.01 18.65 15.47
C GLU A 49 -0.87 18.61 14.21
N GLU A 50 -0.52 17.71 13.29
CA GLU A 50 -1.31 17.47 12.10
C GLU A 50 -2.44 16.48 12.39
N GLN A 51 -3.48 16.58 11.57
CA GLN A 51 -4.61 15.67 11.56
C GLN A 51 -4.16 14.19 11.58
N PRO A 52 -4.97 13.29 12.15
CA PRO A 52 -4.67 11.87 12.11
C PRO A 52 -4.47 11.44 10.65
N ARG A 53 -3.29 10.89 10.34
CA ARG A 53 -3.04 10.24 9.05
C ARG A 53 -3.62 8.84 9.05
N THR A 54 -3.86 8.35 7.85
CA THR A 54 -4.03 6.93 7.55
C THR A 54 -2.66 6.26 7.36
N PRO A 55 -2.60 4.92 7.37
CA PRO A 55 -1.36 4.20 7.05
C PRO A 55 -0.79 4.58 5.68
N ILE A 56 -1.64 4.71 4.67
CA ILE A 56 -1.21 5.06 3.30
C ILE A 56 -0.67 6.50 3.21
N GLU A 57 -1.31 7.48 3.84
CA GLU A 57 -0.80 8.85 3.85
C GLU A 57 0.58 8.94 4.53
N THR A 58 0.80 8.14 5.58
CA THR A 58 2.11 8.08 6.24
C THR A 58 3.16 7.43 5.34
N ALA A 59 2.81 6.38 4.59
CA ALA A 59 3.71 5.77 3.62
C ALA A 59 4.06 6.71 2.46
N TRP A 60 3.11 7.50 1.95
CA TRP A 60 3.39 8.52 0.93
C TRP A 60 4.42 9.54 1.40
N ILE A 61 4.35 9.99 2.65
CA ILE A 61 5.36 10.90 3.21
C ILE A 61 6.75 10.25 3.24
N LEU A 62 6.84 8.96 3.61
CA LEU A 62 8.09 8.22 3.59
C LEU A 62 8.66 8.03 2.18
N ILE A 63 7.78 7.85 1.19
CA ILE A 63 8.13 7.76 -0.23
C ILE A 63 8.66 9.11 -0.74
N GLU A 64 7.99 10.22 -0.42
CA GLU A 64 8.44 11.57 -0.77
C GLU A 64 9.82 11.89 -0.16
N ASP A 65 10.04 11.52 1.10
CA ASP A 65 11.37 11.65 1.72
C ASP A 65 12.43 10.80 1.01
N ALA A 66 12.09 9.56 0.63
CA ALA A 66 13.00 8.69 -0.12
C ALA A 66 13.36 9.29 -1.49
N ILE A 67 12.40 9.88 -2.21
CA ILE A 67 12.63 10.59 -3.48
C ILE A 67 13.51 11.82 -3.26
N ALA A 68 13.19 12.65 -2.26
CA ALA A 68 13.95 13.86 -1.96
C ALA A 68 15.41 13.57 -1.60
N ARG A 69 15.67 12.41 -0.98
CA ARG A 69 17.02 11.91 -0.69
C ARG A 69 17.68 11.16 -1.85
N GLY A 70 17.00 10.97 -2.97
CA GLY A 70 17.50 10.25 -4.14
C GLY A 70 17.66 8.74 -3.94
N VAL A 71 16.88 8.14 -3.03
CA VAL A 71 16.85 6.68 -2.81
C VAL A 71 16.12 5.97 -3.95
N ILE A 72 15.05 6.58 -4.44
CA ILE A 72 14.30 6.14 -5.61
C ILE A 72 14.08 7.34 -6.54
N GLU A 73 13.86 7.08 -7.83
CA GLU A 73 13.45 8.08 -8.80
C GLU A 73 11.96 8.45 -8.62
N ASP A 74 11.60 9.69 -8.97
CA ASP A 74 10.20 10.13 -9.04
C ASP A 74 9.51 9.60 -10.31
N VAL A 75 9.30 8.28 -10.33
CA VAL A 75 8.59 7.57 -11.39
C VAL A 75 7.58 6.61 -10.77
N LEU A 76 6.44 6.45 -11.44
CA LEU A 76 5.29 5.71 -10.90
C LEU A 76 5.67 4.30 -10.42
N TYR A 77 6.44 3.57 -11.22
CA TYR A 77 6.85 2.20 -10.91
C TYR A 77 7.68 2.09 -9.61
N GLU A 78 8.62 2.99 -9.37
CA GLU A 78 9.47 2.93 -8.17
C GLU A 78 8.69 3.36 -6.92
N ARG A 79 7.77 4.31 -7.08
CA ARG A 79 6.82 4.72 -6.03
C ARG A 79 5.91 3.56 -5.64
N ASP A 80 5.31 2.89 -6.63
CA ASP A 80 4.44 1.73 -6.41
C ASP A 80 5.18 0.56 -5.75
N GLN A 81 6.44 0.30 -6.14
CA GLN A 81 7.27 -0.74 -5.52
C GLN A 81 7.57 -0.45 -4.04
N LEU A 82 7.94 0.80 -3.71
CA LEU A 82 8.21 1.17 -2.32
C LEU A 82 6.91 1.21 -1.49
N GLU A 83 5.81 1.69 -2.06
CA GLU A 83 4.48 1.64 -1.44
C GLU A 83 4.09 0.19 -1.13
N ALA A 84 4.18 -0.71 -2.11
CA ALA A 84 3.88 -2.12 -1.92
C ALA A 84 4.75 -2.76 -0.84
N ALA A 85 6.05 -2.45 -0.81
CA ALA A 85 6.96 -2.99 0.20
C ALA A 85 6.70 -2.44 1.62
N LEU A 86 6.24 -1.20 1.74
CA LEU A 86 5.79 -0.63 3.02
C LEU A 86 4.45 -1.23 3.47
N MET A 87 3.49 -1.36 2.55
CA MET A 87 2.17 -1.94 2.81
C MET A 87 2.22 -3.45 3.08
N ASP A 88 3.26 -4.14 2.60
CA ASP A 88 3.51 -5.55 2.94
C ASP A 88 3.70 -5.74 4.45
N LEU A 89 4.23 -4.73 5.17
CA LEU A 89 4.31 -4.78 6.63
C LEU A 89 2.92 -4.76 7.30
N LEU A 90 1.91 -4.19 6.66
CA LEU A 90 0.51 -4.24 7.10
C LEU A 90 -0.23 -5.49 6.61
N THR A 91 0.42 -6.32 5.79
CA THR A 91 -0.20 -7.48 5.15
C THR A 91 0.21 -8.76 5.88
N PRO A 92 -0.72 -9.44 6.58
CA PRO A 92 -0.43 -10.72 7.19
C PRO A 92 -0.04 -11.77 6.15
N LYS A 93 0.73 -12.76 6.58
CA LYS A 93 1.09 -13.90 5.72
C LYS A 93 -0.18 -14.57 5.18
N PRO A 94 -0.16 -15.12 3.95
CA PRO A 94 -1.33 -15.80 3.38
C PRO A 94 -1.94 -16.87 4.29
N SER A 95 -1.12 -17.59 5.06
CA SER A 95 -1.60 -18.57 6.05
C SER A 95 -2.39 -17.94 7.19
N THR A 96 -2.00 -16.75 7.65
CA THR A 96 -2.70 -16.00 8.70
C THR A 96 -4.03 -15.48 8.16
N VAL A 97 -4.02 -14.85 6.98
CA VAL A 97 -5.25 -14.36 6.32
C VAL A 97 -6.26 -15.48 6.13
N ASN A 98 -5.84 -16.63 5.56
CA ASN A 98 -6.73 -17.77 5.34
C ASN A 98 -7.32 -18.30 6.64
N ARG A 99 -6.49 -18.52 7.67
CA ARG A 99 -6.96 -19.02 8.96
C ARG A 99 -8.00 -18.08 9.58
N GLU A 100 -7.75 -16.79 9.54
CA GLU A 100 -8.58 -15.77 10.18
C GLU A 100 -9.87 -15.50 9.40
N PHE A 101 -9.82 -15.60 8.07
CA PHE A 101 -10.98 -15.61 7.19
C PHE A 101 -11.88 -16.81 7.48
N TYR A 102 -11.35 -18.04 7.43
CA TYR A 102 -12.15 -19.25 7.64
C TYR A 102 -12.73 -19.34 9.05
N LYS A 103 -12.00 -18.85 10.07
CA LYS A 103 -12.51 -18.74 11.44
C LYS A 103 -13.75 -17.84 11.52
N ARG A 104 -13.73 -16.65 10.90
CA ARG A 104 -14.90 -15.76 10.82
C ARG A 104 -16.00 -16.34 9.94
N TYR A 105 -15.64 -17.07 8.90
CA TYR A 105 -16.59 -17.69 7.99
C TYR A 105 -17.47 -18.71 8.72
N GLN A 106 -16.93 -19.41 9.73
CA GLN A 106 -17.72 -20.28 10.60
C GLN A 106 -18.81 -19.52 11.39
N LEU A 107 -18.63 -18.21 11.62
CA LEU A 107 -19.64 -17.36 12.24
C LEU A 107 -20.65 -16.88 11.20
N SER A 108 -20.17 -16.25 10.13
CA SER A 108 -20.96 -15.96 8.93
C SER A 108 -20.06 -15.57 7.74
N PRO A 109 -20.54 -15.73 6.50
CA PRO A 109 -19.85 -15.19 5.32
C PRO A 109 -19.62 -13.68 5.41
N ILE A 110 -20.59 -12.92 5.97
CA ILE A 110 -20.52 -11.46 6.10
C ILE A 110 -19.33 -11.05 6.97
N GLU A 111 -19.13 -11.70 8.11
CA GLU A 111 -18.00 -11.40 9.01
C GLU A 111 -16.65 -11.67 8.35
N ALA A 112 -16.53 -12.77 7.59
CA ALA A 112 -15.31 -13.11 6.87
C ALA A 112 -14.99 -12.07 5.79
N THR A 113 -15.99 -11.72 4.98
CA THR A 113 -15.82 -10.72 3.91
C THR A 113 -15.57 -9.33 4.47
N LYS A 114 -16.19 -8.96 5.60
CA LYS A 114 -15.94 -7.69 6.28
C LYS A 114 -14.49 -7.60 6.75
N TYR A 115 -13.99 -8.63 7.41
CA TYR A 115 -12.58 -8.69 7.80
C TYR A 115 -11.62 -8.55 6.60
N PHE A 116 -11.87 -9.31 5.53
CA PHE A 116 -11.02 -9.25 4.35
C PHE A 116 -11.07 -7.89 3.65
N TYR A 117 -12.25 -7.27 3.62
CA TYR A 117 -12.44 -5.92 3.10
C TYR A 117 -11.67 -4.88 3.91
N GLU A 118 -11.80 -4.88 5.25
CA GLU A 118 -11.05 -3.96 6.12
C GLU A 118 -9.53 -4.16 5.97
N LEU A 119 -9.05 -5.42 5.92
CA LEU A 119 -7.64 -5.70 5.67
C LEU A 119 -7.19 -5.11 4.31
N SER A 120 -8.01 -5.27 3.28
CA SER A 120 -7.72 -4.76 1.93
C SER A 120 -7.71 -3.23 1.86
N HIS A 121 -8.41 -2.54 2.75
CA HIS A 121 -8.31 -1.09 2.90
C HIS A 121 -7.03 -0.70 3.65
N HIS A 122 -6.73 -1.36 4.76
CA HIS A 122 -5.55 -1.02 5.57
C HIS A 122 -4.22 -1.23 4.83
N ASN A 123 -4.10 -2.29 4.04
CA ASN A 123 -2.90 -2.55 3.26
C ASN A 123 -2.91 -1.93 1.85
N HIS A 124 -3.87 -1.03 1.59
CA HIS A 124 -4.00 -0.31 0.32
C HIS A 124 -4.17 -1.20 -0.93
N TYR A 125 -4.65 -2.44 -0.78
CA TYR A 125 -5.09 -3.25 -1.92
C TYR A 125 -6.32 -2.63 -2.59
N ILE A 126 -7.25 -2.08 -1.81
CA ILE A 126 -8.34 -1.23 -2.28
C ILE A 126 -7.87 0.23 -2.19
N LYS A 127 -7.51 0.80 -3.34
CA LYS A 127 -7.03 2.19 -3.45
C LYS A 127 -8.20 3.18 -3.45
N SER A 128 -8.84 3.36 -2.30
CA SER A 128 -10.03 4.20 -2.12
C SER A 128 -9.87 5.63 -2.64
N GLU A 129 -8.70 6.22 -2.46
CA GLU A 129 -8.39 7.59 -2.90
C GLU A 129 -8.32 7.69 -4.43
N ALA A 130 -7.94 6.59 -5.09
CA ALA A 130 -7.90 6.49 -6.53
C ALA A 130 -9.31 6.21 -7.10
N ILE A 131 -10.09 5.36 -6.44
CA ILE A 131 -11.50 5.09 -6.79
C ILE A 131 -12.33 6.36 -6.66
N ALA A 132 -12.10 7.18 -5.63
CA ALA A 132 -12.80 8.45 -5.42
C ALA A 132 -12.58 9.48 -6.54
N LYS A 133 -11.56 9.28 -7.40
CA LYS A 133 -11.29 10.12 -8.57
C LYS A 133 -12.01 9.64 -9.83
N ASN A 134 -12.68 8.49 -9.79
CA ASN A 134 -13.41 7.97 -10.95
C ASN A 134 -14.52 8.93 -11.38
N ILE A 135 -14.77 8.98 -12.69
CA ILE A 135 -15.85 9.78 -13.26
C ILE A 135 -17.04 8.86 -13.48
N GLU A 136 -18.18 9.18 -12.88
CA GLU A 136 -19.41 8.39 -12.99
C GLU A 136 -20.47 9.13 -13.82
N TYR A 137 -21.10 8.41 -14.75
CA TYR A 137 -22.24 8.86 -15.53
C TYR A 137 -23.42 7.94 -15.23
N LYS A 138 -24.51 8.50 -14.68
CA LYS A 138 -25.73 7.76 -14.33
C LYS A 138 -26.89 8.25 -15.20
N VAL A 139 -27.59 7.32 -15.84
CA VAL A 139 -28.76 7.60 -16.68
C VAL A 139 -29.90 6.68 -16.26
N PRO A 140 -31.06 7.22 -15.84
CA PRO A 140 -32.22 6.37 -15.54
C PRO A 140 -32.76 5.74 -16.83
N THR A 141 -33.01 4.44 -16.79
CA THR A 141 -33.63 3.69 -17.90
C THR A 141 -34.86 2.93 -17.41
N GLU A 142 -35.65 2.37 -18.32
CA GLU A 142 -36.80 1.52 -17.97
C GLU A 142 -36.41 0.23 -17.21
N TYR A 143 -35.12 -0.16 -17.24
CA TYR A 143 -34.59 -1.34 -16.55
C TYR A 143 -33.81 -1.02 -15.26
N GLY A 144 -33.81 0.26 -14.84
CA GLY A 144 -33.03 0.76 -13.71
C GLY A 144 -31.98 1.78 -14.14
N ASP A 145 -31.17 2.24 -13.18
CA ASP A 145 -30.12 3.22 -13.44
C ASP A 145 -28.96 2.56 -14.18
N PHE A 146 -28.66 3.07 -15.37
CA PHE A 146 -27.49 2.70 -16.15
C PHE A 146 -26.30 3.54 -15.70
N GLU A 147 -25.22 2.88 -15.29
CA GLU A 147 -23.99 3.52 -14.79
C GLU A 147 -22.81 3.21 -15.72
N ILE A 148 -22.10 4.26 -16.15
CA ILE A 148 -20.78 4.16 -16.80
C ILE A 148 -19.76 4.83 -15.89
N THR A 149 -18.66 4.15 -15.62
CA THR A 149 -17.54 4.70 -14.84
C THR A 149 -16.27 4.74 -15.67
N ILE A 150 -15.57 5.88 -15.69
CA ILE A 150 -14.20 5.99 -16.20
C ILE A 150 -13.26 5.73 -15.01
N ASN A 151 -12.53 4.63 -15.07
CA ASN A 151 -11.59 4.25 -14.03
C ASN A 151 -10.27 5.01 -14.18
N LEU A 152 -10.03 6.00 -13.31
CA LEU A 152 -8.79 6.78 -13.29
C LEU A 152 -7.75 6.20 -12.32
N SER A 153 -8.08 5.14 -11.58
CA SER A 153 -7.19 4.51 -10.60
C SER A 153 -6.11 3.62 -11.20
N LYS A 154 -6.22 3.26 -12.49
CA LYS A 154 -5.19 2.52 -13.23
C LYS A 154 -4.50 3.48 -14.22
N PRO A 155 -3.38 4.12 -13.84
CA PRO A 155 -2.55 4.80 -14.83
C PRO A 155 -2.07 3.79 -15.86
N GLU A 156 -2.17 4.14 -17.14
CA GLU A 156 -1.46 3.40 -18.19
C GLU A 156 0.05 3.54 -17.97
N LYS A 157 0.82 2.53 -18.42
CA LYS A 157 2.28 2.52 -18.27
C LYS A 157 2.87 3.80 -18.85
N ASP A 158 3.76 4.44 -18.09
CA ASP A 158 4.42 5.64 -18.58
C ASP A 158 5.40 5.30 -19.73
N ALA A 159 5.70 6.28 -20.59
CA ALA A 159 6.57 6.06 -21.75
C ALA A 159 8.00 5.60 -21.37
N LYS A 160 8.51 6.04 -20.21
CA LYS A 160 9.83 5.62 -19.71
C LYS A 160 9.81 4.16 -19.24
N GLN A 161 8.70 3.72 -18.64
CA GLN A 161 8.48 2.36 -18.19
C GLN A 161 8.40 1.40 -19.39
N ILE A 162 7.70 1.80 -20.44
CA ILE A 162 7.66 1.04 -21.70
C ILE A 162 9.06 0.90 -22.30
N GLU A 163 9.86 1.97 -22.31
CA GLU A 163 11.23 1.94 -22.81
C GLU A 163 12.17 1.07 -21.94
N ARG A 164 12.07 1.16 -20.61
CA ARG A 164 12.81 0.30 -19.67
C ARG A 164 12.45 -1.18 -19.86
N GLU A 165 11.16 -1.52 -19.91
CA GLU A 165 10.69 -2.90 -20.11
C GLU A 165 11.14 -3.48 -21.46
N LYS A 166 11.17 -2.66 -22.51
CA LYS A 166 11.64 -3.08 -23.83
C LYS A 166 13.12 -3.50 -23.82
N ASN A 167 13.93 -2.86 -22.99
CA ASN A 167 15.37 -3.14 -22.87
C ASN A 167 15.69 -4.14 -21.75
N ALA A 168 14.70 -4.57 -20.96
CA ALA A 168 14.89 -5.50 -19.87
C ALA A 168 15.22 -6.91 -20.41
N PRO A 169 16.17 -7.63 -19.80
CA PRO A 169 16.46 -9.00 -20.18
C PRO A 169 15.24 -9.89 -19.95
N ALA A 170 15.03 -10.86 -20.84
CA ALA A 170 13.95 -11.82 -20.69
C ALA A 170 14.12 -12.62 -19.40
N SER A 171 13.20 -12.42 -18.45
CA SER A 171 13.15 -13.23 -17.23
C SER A 171 12.24 -14.44 -17.43
N HIS A 172 12.66 -15.60 -16.92
CA HIS A 172 11.81 -16.80 -16.85
C HIS A 172 10.93 -16.82 -15.58
N TYR A 173 11.14 -15.87 -14.67
CA TYR A 173 10.39 -15.76 -13.42
C TYR A 173 10.09 -14.30 -13.06
N PRO A 174 8.84 -13.98 -12.67
CA PRO A 174 7.65 -14.84 -12.71
C PRO A 174 7.22 -15.13 -14.16
N LYS A 175 6.37 -16.16 -14.34
CA LYS A 175 5.86 -16.53 -15.69
C LYS A 175 4.99 -15.43 -16.33
N CYS A 176 4.35 -14.61 -15.50
CA CYS A 176 3.50 -13.50 -15.90
C CYS A 176 3.37 -12.50 -14.75
N ALA A 177 2.98 -11.26 -15.05
CA ALA A 177 2.85 -10.20 -14.04
C ALA A 177 1.75 -10.47 -12.99
N LEU A 178 0.76 -11.32 -13.31
CA LEU A 178 -0.36 -11.67 -12.44
C LEU A 178 -0.25 -13.09 -11.85
N CYS A 179 0.90 -13.73 -12.02
CA CYS A 179 1.12 -15.09 -11.56
C CYS A 179 1.32 -15.08 -10.04
N MET A 180 0.81 -16.08 -9.34
CA MET A 180 0.90 -16.16 -7.87
C MET A 180 2.34 -16.26 -7.36
N GLU A 181 3.26 -16.66 -8.23
CA GLU A 181 4.68 -16.72 -7.94
C GLU A 181 5.36 -15.34 -7.99
N ASN A 182 4.73 -14.29 -8.55
CA ASN A 182 5.28 -12.94 -8.55
C ASN A 182 5.33 -12.34 -7.14
#